data_AF-A0A3B9I5L8-F1
#
_entry.id   AF-A0A3B9I5L8-F1
#
_cell.length_a   1.000
_cell.length_b   1.000
_cell.length_c   1.000
_cell.angle_alpha   90.00
_cell.angle_beta   90.00
_cell.angle_gamma   90.00
#
_symmetry.space_group_name_H-M   'P 1'
#
loop_
_entity.id
_entity.type
_entity.pdbx_description
1 polymer ?
#
loop_
_entity_poly.entity_id
_entity_poly.type
_entity_poly.pdbx_seq_one_letter_code
_entity_poly.pdbx_strand_id
1 'polypeptide(L)'
;MKKLRIGSGAGYAGDRLEPSLELIEKGNIDYICYECLAERTIAIAQQNKLKDPSKGYNELLEYRMEKALPLAYKYGVKIITNMGAANPESAAEVVSAIAMKHNLKGLKIAAVTGDNVYEKLDRYMDLKIWETGQKLKELDGEIISANAY
;
A
#
# COMPACT_ATOMS: atom_id res chain seq x y z
N MET A 1 -16.06 21.68 14.25
CA MET A 1 -15.35 20.53 13.67
C MET A 1 -14.01 21.01 13.12
N LYS A 2 -12.94 20.22 13.26
CA LYS A 2 -11.63 20.56 12.67
C LYS A 2 -11.68 20.33 11.15
N LYS A 3 -11.35 21.35 10.35
CA LYS A 3 -11.23 21.23 8.88
C LYS A 3 -9.96 20.43 8.56
N LEU A 4 -10.07 19.46 7.65
CA LEU A 4 -8.94 18.69 7.13
C LEU A 4 -8.75 18.97 5.64
N ARG A 5 -7.49 19.03 5.19
CA ARG A 5 -7.08 19.20 3.80
C ARG A 5 -6.29 17.98 3.35
N ILE A 6 -6.80 17.26 2.36
CA ILE A 6 -6.21 16.01 1.86
C ILE A 6 -5.75 16.23 0.42
N GLY A 7 -4.48 15.95 0.16
CA GLY A 7 -3.89 15.94 -1.18
C GLY A 7 -3.86 14.54 -1.77
N SER A 8 -4.02 14.45 -3.09
CA SER A 8 -3.73 13.22 -3.85
C SER A 8 -2.30 13.28 -4.36
N GLY A 9 -1.47 12.33 -3.93
CA GLY A 9 -0.07 12.22 -4.32
C GLY A 9 0.21 11.17 -5.40
N ALA A 10 -0.70 10.24 -5.61
CA ALA A 10 -0.70 9.30 -6.74
C ALA A 10 -2.12 8.74 -6.92
N GLY A 11 -2.49 8.48 -8.18
CA GLY A 11 -3.69 7.69 -8.52
C GLY A 11 -3.40 6.28 -9.05
N TYR A 12 -2.13 5.92 -9.28
CA TYR A 12 -1.69 4.58 -9.65
C TYR A 12 -0.19 4.40 -9.36
N ALA A 13 0.31 3.16 -9.41
CA ALA A 13 1.69 2.82 -9.03
C ALA A 13 2.76 3.70 -9.72
N GLY A 14 2.66 3.87 -11.03
CA GLY A 14 3.64 4.60 -11.86
C GLY A 14 3.39 6.10 -11.99
N ASP A 15 2.53 6.70 -11.16
CA ASP A 15 2.23 8.13 -11.23
C ASP A 15 3.46 8.99 -10.93
N ARG A 16 3.52 10.20 -11.49
CA ARG A 16 4.65 11.11 -11.29
C ARG A 16 4.76 11.55 -9.83
N LEU A 17 5.97 11.58 -9.31
CA LEU A 17 6.21 11.91 -7.90
C LEU A 17 6.28 13.42 -7.67
N GLU A 18 6.85 14.18 -8.61
CA GLU A 18 7.18 15.59 -8.41
C GLU A 18 5.97 16.47 -8.03
N PRO A 19 4.79 16.34 -8.66
CA PRO A 19 3.62 17.14 -8.27
C PRO A 19 3.19 16.88 -6.82
N SER A 20 3.35 15.65 -6.33
CA SER A 20 3.02 15.30 -4.94
C SER A 20 3.97 15.96 -3.94
N LEU A 21 5.25 16.11 -4.30
CA LEU A 21 6.24 16.79 -3.46
C LEU A 21 5.89 18.28 -3.39
N GLU A 22 5.55 18.91 -4.52
CA GLU A 22 5.09 20.30 -4.52
C GLU A 22 3.82 20.49 -3.68
N LEU A 23 2.90 19.52 -3.70
CA LEU A 23 1.68 19.57 -2.90
C LEU A 23 1.98 19.48 -1.39
N ILE A 24 2.95 18.67 -0.98
CA ILE A 24 3.43 18.62 0.41
C ILE A 24 3.99 19.98 0.83
N GLU A 25 4.81 20.61 -0.01
CA GLU A 25 5.50 21.87 0.35
C GLU A 25 4.58 23.10 0.32
N LYS A 26 3.72 23.19 -0.70
CA LYS A 26 2.99 24.42 -1.03
C LYS A 26 1.47 24.29 -0.87
N GLY A 27 0.95 23.07 -0.75
CA GLY A 27 -0.49 22.80 -0.76
C GLY A 27 -1.23 23.14 0.53
N ASN A 28 -0.51 23.39 1.63
CA ASN A 28 -1.06 23.59 2.97
C ASN A 28 -2.04 22.44 3.31
N ILE A 29 -1.58 21.19 3.22
CA ILE A 29 -2.39 19.98 3.43
C ILE A 29 -2.06 19.32 4.76
N ASP A 30 -3.03 18.63 5.35
CA ASP A 30 -2.84 17.83 6.57
C ASP A 30 -2.40 16.40 6.24
N TYR A 31 -2.84 15.87 5.09
CA TYR A 31 -2.62 14.50 4.64
C TYR A 31 -2.30 14.46 3.15
N ILE A 32 -1.44 13.52 2.75
CA ILE A 32 -1.25 13.14 1.35
C ILE A 32 -1.47 11.64 1.18
N CYS A 33 -2.28 11.27 0.19
CA CYS A 33 -2.58 9.88 -0.13
C CYS A 33 -1.79 9.43 -1.37
N TYR A 34 -1.04 8.34 -1.25
CA TYR A 34 -0.48 7.63 -2.40
C TYR A 34 -1.30 6.37 -2.65
N GLU A 35 -2.24 6.48 -3.58
CA GLU A 35 -3.01 5.35 -4.11
C GLU A 35 -2.21 4.71 -5.25
N CYS A 36 -1.68 3.52 -4.99
CA CYS A 36 -0.69 2.87 -5.85
C CYS A 36 -1.00 1.39 -6.10
N LEU A 37 -2.19 0.89 -5.73
CA LEU A 37 -2.58 -0.48 -6.01
C LEU A 37 -3.79 -0.56 -6.94
N ALA A 38 -3.75 -1.60 -7.77
CA ALA A 38 -4.91 -2.15 -8.44
C ALA A 38 -5.04 -3.64 -8.07
N GLU A 39 -6.16 -4.27 -8.41
CA GLU A 39 -6.47 -5.65 -8.10
C GLU A 39 -5.35 -6.60 -8.58
N ARG A 40 -4.85 -6.40 -9.81
CA ARG A 40 -3.73 -7.18 -10.36
C ARG A 40 -2.44 -7.04 -9.53
N THR A 41 -2.19 -5.87 -8.96
CA THR A 41 -0.93 -5.59 -8.26
C THR A 41 -0.81 -6.35 -6.94
N ILE A 42 -1.94 -6.70 -6.31
CA ILE A 42 -1.94 -7.52 -5.09
C ILE A 42 -1.44 -8.93 -5.39
N ALA A 43 -1.87 -9.54 -6.51
CA ALA A 43 -1.39 -10.86 -6.91
C ALA A 43 0.13 -10.87 -7.18
N ILE A 44 0.64 -9.84 -7.86
CA ILE A 44 2.09 -9.68 -8.10
C ILE A 44 2.84 -9.52 -6.77
N ALA A 45 2.30 -8.72 -5.85
CA ALA A 45 2.86 -8.52 -4.53
C ALA A 45 2.90 -9.82 -3.71
N GLN A 46 1.84 -10.64 -3.75
CA GLN A 46 1.84 -11.97 -3.12
C GLN A 46 2.90 -12.88 -3.72
N GLN A 47 3.04 -12.92 -5.05
CA GLN A 47 4.09 -13.71 -5.70
C GLN A 47 5.50 -13.27 -5.27
N ASN A 48 5.72 -11.97 -5.12
CA ASN A 48 7.00 -11.45 -4.63
C ASN A 48 7.24 -11.84 -3.17
N LYS A 49 6.21 -11.79 -2.32
CA LYS A 49 6.29 -12.22 -0.92
C LYS A 49 6.56 -13.71 -0.76
N LEU A 50 5.97 -14.54 -1.61
CA LEU A 50 6.22 -15.99 -1.64
C LEU A 50 7.66 -16.32 -2.00
N LYS A 51 8.29 -15.52 -2.87
CA LYS A 51 9.71 -15.68 -3.25
C LYS A 51 10.66 -15.14 -2.18
N ASP A 52 10.30 -14.00 -1.58
CA ASP A 52 11.07 -13.33 -0.53
C ASP A 52 10.11 -12.75 0.52
N PRO A 53 10.05 -13.33 1.74
CA PRO A 53 9.16 -12.88 2.81
C PRO A 53 9.38 -11.43 3.25
N SER A 54 10.52 -10.81 2.92
CA SER A 54 10.79 -9.38 3.21
C SER A 54 10.19 -8.43 2.15
N LYS A 55 9.70 -8.97 1.03
CA LYS A 55 9.08 -8.23 -0.08
C LYS A 55 7.56 -8.38 -0.05
N GLY A 56 6.91 -7.96 -1.13
CA GLY A 56 5.45 -7.94 -1.25
C GLY A 56 4.79 -6.61 -0.89
N TYR A 57 5.57 -5.57 -0.65
CA TYR A 57 5.13 -4.18 -0.76
C TYR A 57 5.40 -3.66 -2.19
N ASN A 58 4.81 -2.53 -2.55
CA ASN A 58 4.96 -1.92 -3.88
C ASN A 58 6.43 -1.52 -4.15
N GLU A 59 6.95 -1.88 -5.32
CA GLU A 59 8.37 -1.68 -5.68
C GLU A 59 8.83 -0.21 -5.66
N LEU A 60 7.91 0.75 -5.83
CA LEU A 60 8.23 2.18 -5.79
C LEU A 60 8.12 2.78 -4.39
N LEU A 61 7.79 1.99 -3.36
CA LEU A 61 7.63 2.49 -1.98
C LEU A 61 8.90 3.19 -1.51
N GLU A 62 10.05 2.53 -1.63
CA GLU A 62 11.34 3.07 -1.19
C GLU A 62 11.67 4.37 -1.92
N TYR A 63 11.56 4.37 -3.25
CA TYR A 63 11.81 5.55 -4.08
C TYR A 63 10.94 6.75 -3.68
N ARG A 64 9.63 6.53 -3.44
CA ARG A 64 8.72 7.59 -3.02
C ARG A 64 9.03 8.06 -1.61
N MET A 65 9.21 7.14 -0.66
CA MET A 65 9.40 7.49 0.76
C MET A 65 10.75 8.17 1.02
N GLU A 66 11.81 7.82 0.29
CA GLU A 66 13.10 8.51 0.34
C GLU A 66 13.00 10.02 0.03
N LYS A 67 11.98 10.43 -0.74
CA LYS A 67 11.78 11.84 -1.15
C LYS A 67 10.63 12.51 -0.40
N ALA A 68 9.50 11.81 -0.25
CA ALA A 68 8.30 12.36 0.35
C ALA A 68 8.36 12.39 1.87
N LEU A 69 8.95 11.38 2.53
CA LEU A 69 8.94 11.28 3.99
C LEU A 69 9.68 12.44 4.68
N PRO A 70 10.88 12.88 4.23
CA PRO A 70 11.55 14.04 4.82
C PRO A 70 10.76 15.34 4.65
N LEU A 71 10.12 15.54 3.49
CA LEU A 71 9.27 16.71 3.25
C LEU A 71 8.02 16.68 4.12
N ALA A 72 7.33 15.54 4.15
CA ALA A 72 6.13 15.36 4.96
C ALA A 72 6.43 15.61 6.45
N TYR A 73 7.58 15.12 6.94
CA TYR A 73 8.07 15.43 8.29
C TYR A 73 8.28 16.93 8.50
N LYS A 74 9.01 17.60 7.59
CA LYS A 74 9.30 19.04 7.68
C LYS A 74 8.03 19.91 7.71
N TYR A 75 7.03 19.57 6.91
CA TYR A 75 5.79 20.35 6.77
C TYR A 75 4.63 19.82 7.64
N GLY A 76 4.85 18.79 8.46
CA GLY A 76 3.83 18.23 9.33
C GLY A 76 2.69 17.51 8.60
N VAL A 77 2.93 17.04 7.38
CA VAL A 77 1.95 16.31 6.54
C VAL A 77 1.99 14.83 6.89
N LYS A 78 0.83 14.18 7.02
CA LYS A 78 0.75 12.74 7.22
C LYS A 78 0.62 12.01 5.89
N ILE A 79 1.42 10.97 5.68
CA ILE A 79 1.35 10.11 4.50
C ILE A 79 0.39 8.95 4.79
N ILE A 80 -0.54 8.70 3.87
CA ILE A 80 -1.39 7.51 3.84
C ILE A 80 -1.12 6.80 2.52
N THR A 81 -0.95 5.49 2.54
CA THR A 81 -0.72 4.73 1.31
C THR A 81 -1.15 3.28 1.46
N ASN A 82 -1.61 2.69 0.37
CA ASN A 82 -1.84 1.26 0.25
C ASN A 82 -0.63 0.51 -0.34
N MET A 83 0.51 1.19 -0.55
CA MET A 83 1.74 0.57 -1.06
C MET A 83 2.30 -0.58 -0.19
N GLY A 84 1.73 -0.83 1.00
CA GLY A 84 1.98 -2.04 1.78
C GLY A 84 1.60 -3.33 1.05
N ALA A 85 0.61 -3.28 0.15
CA ALA A 85 0.18 -4.42 -0.67
C ALA A 85 0.04 -5.72 0.13
N ALA A 86 0.72 -6.79 -0.27
CA ALA A 86 0.68 -8.09 0.40
C ALA A 86 1.51 -8.14 1.69
N ASN A 87 2.35 -7.13 1.94
CA ASN A 87 3.22 -7.07 3.11
C ASN A 87 3.29 -5.67 3.76
N PRO A 88 2.18 -5.20 4.38
CA PRO A 88 2.16 -3.92 5.08
C PRO A 88 3.17 -3.81 6.24
N GLU A 89 3.53 -4.94 6.86
CA GLU A 89 4.49 -4.99 7.97
C GLU A 89 5.90 -4.69 7.48
N SER A 90 6.40 -5.41 6.46
CA SER A 90 7.71 -5.09 5.87
C SER A 90 7.75 -3.70 5.23
N ALA A 91 6.64 -3.21 4.68
CA ALA A 91 6.54 -1.82 4.23
C ALA A 91 6.79 -0.83 5.37
N ALA A 92 6.19 -1.06 6.55
CA ALA A 92 6.39 -0.21 7.72
C ALA A 92 7.84 -0.27 8.24
N GLU A 93 8.47 -1.44 8.21
CA GLU A 93 9.90 -1.61 8.57
C GLU A 93 10.81 -0.81 7.64
N VAL A 94 10.57 -0.90 6.33
CA VAL A 94 11.32 -0.15 5.31
C VAL A 94 11.14 1.36 5.50
N VAL A 95 9.91 1.83 5.73
CA VAL A 95 9.64 3.26 6.03
C VAL A 95 10.35 3.70 7.31
N SER A 96 10.40 2.83 8.34
CA SER A 96 11.13 3.09 9.58
C SER A 96 12.63 3.21 9.35
N ALA A 97 13.21 2.33 8.52
CA ALA A 97 14.62 2.40 8.13
C ALA A 97 14.95 3.70 7.37
N ILE A 98 14.09 4.13 6.45
CA ILE A 98 14.23 5.41 5.73
C ILE A 98 14.15 6.59 6.73
N ALA A 99 13.20 6.56 7.67
CA ALA A 99 13.11 7.59 8.71
C ALA A 99 14.41 7.69 9.54
N MET A 100 14.98 6.56 9.96
CA MET A 100 16.25 6.52 10.70
C MET A 100 17.40 7.08 9.86
N LYS A 101 17.50 6.69 8.58
CA LYS A 101 18.52 7.19 7.64
C LYS A 101 18.48 8.71 7.49
N HIS A 102 17.28 9.30 7.47
CA HIS A 102 17.06 10.75 7.40
C HIS A 102 17.06 11.45 8.77
N ASN A 103 17.37 10.72 9.85
CA ASN A 103 17.41 11.26 11.22
C ASN A 103 16.05 11.87 11.68
N LEU A 104 14.95 11.36 11.15
CA LEU A 104 13.59 11.83 11.47
C LEU A 104 13.14 11.19 12.79
N LYS A 105 12.89 12.00 13.82
CA LYS A 105 12.58 11.52 15.17
C LYS A 105 11.10 11.72 15.52
N GLY A 106 10.56 10.85 16.36
CA GLY A 106 9.18 10.98 16.86
C GLY A 106 8.10 10.67 15.83
N LEU A 107 8.44 10.07 14.70
CA LEU A 107 7.46 9.58 13.73
C LEU A 107 6.67 8.40 14.29
N LYS A 108 5.37 8.37 13.96
CA LYS A 108 4.49 7.23 14.22
C LYS A 108 4.23 6.54 12.89
N ILE A 109 4.58 5.27 12.79
CA ILE A 109 4.38 4.44 11.60
C ILE A 109 3.45 3.30 12.02
N ALA A 110 2.41 3.07 11.22
CA ALA A 110 1.43 2.02 11.47
C ALA A 110 1.18 1.26 10.17
N ALA A 111 1.23 -0.07 10.26
CA ALA A 111 0.73 -0.97 9.23
C ALA A 111 -0.73 -1.32 9.55
N VAL A 112 -1.60 -1.30 8.53
CA VAL A 112 -2.99 -1.76 8.65
C VAL A 112 -3.10 -3.07 7.88
N THR A 113 -3.60 -4.11 8.55
CA THR A 113 -3.72 -5.48 8.02
C THR A 113 -5.14 -6.00 8.23
N GLY A 114 -5.49 -7.12 7.59
CA GLY A 114 -6.73 -7.87 7.87
C GLY A 114 -7.66 -8.07 6.66
N ASP A 115 -7.31 -7.55 5.50
CA ASP A 115 -8.02 -7.76 4.24
C ASP A 115 -7.77 -9.16 3.65
N ASN A 116 -6.62 -9.76 3.92
CA ASN A 116 -6.29 -11.12 3.47
C ASN A 116 -7.24 -12.17 4.07
N VAL A 117 -8.01 -12.83 3.20
CA VAL A 117 -8.94 -13.91 3.54
C VAL A 117 -8.53 -15.25 2.95
N TYR A 118 -7.30 -15.38 2.46
CA TYR A 118 -6.78 -16.60 1.84
C TYR A 118 -6.95 -17.84 2.73
N GLU A 119 -6.56 -17.73 4.00
CA GLU A 119 -6.73 -18.78 5.03
C GLU A 119 -8.21 -19.17 5.29
N LYS A 120 -9.16 -18.38 4.79
CA LYS A 120 -10.61 -18.61 4.94
C LYS A 120 -11.27 -19.10 3.65
N LEU A 121 -10.50 -19.33 2.58
CA LEU A 121 -11.02 -19.72 1.26
C LEU A 121 -11.85 -20.99 1.27
N ASP A 122 -11.51 -21.95 2.14
CA ASP A 122 -12.26 -23.20 2.29
C ASP A 122 -13.75 -22.97 2.58
N ARG A 123 -14.10 -21.86 3.25
CA ARG A 123 -15.49 -21.48 3.56
C ARG A 123 -16.27 -21.04 2.33
N TYR A 124 -15.59 -20.73 1.24
CA TYR A 124 -16.13 -20.08 0.05
C TYR A 124 -16.02 -20.94 -1.21
N MET A 125 -15.49 -22.16 -1.12
CA MET A 125 -15.23 -23.06 -2.25
C MET A 125 -16.47 -23.38 -3.12
N ASP A 126 -17.66 -23.36 -2.53
CA ASP A 126 -18.93 -23.58 -3.25
C ASP A 126 -19.60 -22.29 -3.77
N LEU A 127 -19.05 -21.11 -3.47
CA LEU A 127 -19.58 -19.84 -3.98
C LEU A 127 -19.36 -19.74 -5.49
N LYS A 128 -20.34 -19.15 -6.17
CA LYS A 128 -20.25 -18.86 -7.61
C LYS A 128 -19.43 -17.60 -7.83
N ILE A 129 -18.46 -17.69 -8.73
CA ILE A 129 -17.72 -16.55 -9.25
C ILE A 129 -18.61 -15.82 -10.25
N TRP A 130 -18.65 -14.49 -10.17
CA TRP A 130 -19.53 -13.70 -11.02
C TRP A 130 -19.11 -13.83 -12.49
N GLU A 131 -17.82 -13.69 -12.79
CA GLU A 131 -17.27 -13.60 -14.14
C GLU A 131 -17.47 -14.89 -14.96
N THR A 132 -17.40 -16.06 -14.31
CA THR A 132 -17.49 -17.36 -14.99
C THR A 132 -18.80 -18.11 -14.70
N GLY A 133 -19.51 -17.76 -13.63
CA GLY A 133 -20.68 -18.50 -13.14
C GLY A 133 -20.35 -19.86 -12.50
N GLN A 134 -19.09 -20.28 -12.55
CA GLN A 134 -18.59 -21.53 -11.96
C GLN A 134 -18.39 -21.38 -10.45
N LYS A 135 -18.34 -22.51 -9.74
CA LYS A 135 -17.95 -22.49 -8.32
C LYS A 135 -16.47 -22.17 -8.19
N LEU A 136 -16.07 -21.56 -7.07
CA LEU A 136 -14.66 -21.26 -6.78
C LEU A 136 -13.76 -22.50 -6.87
N LYS A 137 -14.22 -23.65 -6.37
CA LYS A 137 -13.50 -24.93 -6.45
C LYS A 137 -13.33 -25.50 -7.87
N GLU A 138 -14.03 -24.95 -8.85
CA GLU A 138 -13.99 -25.39 -10.25
C GLU A 138 -13.04 -24.50 -11.09
N LEU A 139 -12.41 -23.49 -10.49
CA LEU A 139 -11.37 -22.71 -11.18
C LEU A 139 -10.15 -23.56 -11.46
N ASP A 140 -9.61 -23.41 -12.66
CA ASP A 140 -8.31 -23.94 -13.03
C ASP A 140 -7.18 -23.11 -12.42
N GLY A 141 -6.13 -23.79 -11.95
CA GLY A 141 -4.92 -23.16 -11.42
C GLY A 141 -4.93 -22.96 -9.90
N GLU A 142 -3.88 -22.29 -9.41
CA GLU A 142 -3.71 -22.00 -7.99
C GLU A 142 -4.20 -20.59 -7.68
N ILE A 143 -4.99 -20.44 -6.61
CA ILE A 143 -5.36 -19.13 -6.10
C ILE A 143 -4.12 -18.55 -5.43
N ILE A 144 -3.68 -17.37 -5.86
CA ILE A 144 -2.47 -16.71 -5.33
C ILE A 144 -2.82 -15.67 -4.26
N SER A 145 -4.02 -15.10 -4.33
CA SER A 145 -4.48 -14.07 -3.40
C SER A 145 -5.99 -14.13 -3.23
N ALA A 146 -6.46 -13.79 -2.03
CA ALA A 146 -7.87 -13.56 -1.76
C ALA A 146 -8.00 -12.45 -0.71
N ASN A 147 -8.68 -11.37 -1.07
CA ASN A 147 -8.77 -10.17 -0.24
C ASN A 147 -10.23 -9.70 -0.17
N ALA A 148 -10.65 -9.22 1.00
CA ALA A 148 -11.91 -8.53 1.16
C ALA A 148 -11.77 -7.06 0.75
N TYR A 149 -12.74 -6.53 0.02
CA TYR A 149 -12.86 -5.13 -0.40
C TYR A 149 -14.24 -4.57 -0.05
#